data_AF-A0A9E8SHQ5-F1
#
_entry.id   AF-A0A9E8SHQ5-F1
#
_cell.length_a   1.000
_cell.length_b   1.000
_cell.length_c   1.000
_cell.angle_alpha   90.00
_cell.angle_beta   90.00
_cell.angle_gamma   90.00
#
_symmetry.space_group_name_H-M   'P 1'
#
loop_
_entity.id
_entity.type
_entity.pdbx_description
1 polymer ?
#
loop_
_entity_poly.entity_id
_entity_poly.type
_entity_poly.pdbx_seq_one_letter_code
_entity_poly.pdbx_strand_id
1 'polypeptide(L)'
;MNESNLSDDTKVGRSNVLGSLAPLVFIAILVFNGTFFRIRPAEELPEMDWLVLVRLITSAFGFVIGTILILKSHARFGLGSIVLTIFLVATGISAINSSYPTIVIGYVALLLGASILVLGLVYTAPDLKRLEQLEKIWFSVIGVCAIKDAITSFIFPDPAAGEEIIRLGMGTTHANQLGLLAGLVFWLSFKQTKANSILWLLRIAMLGIIIGAISRVGILSFFVGGFAYFFLRAREVNMKWIVTLTCLSGIVFVLLAFSLNPRWGNKAVLYGKRGQSKAEFFALTGRTDIWRQVIRQIPEAPFTGHGYGISRFTLKPITWDFQAAHCHNEMLEALFSTGILGFIALLLLYIYNLKWLISFSRLKGIFSCDLALHASIVVVMFLVSALFEARIAVKLLPFQPLFFFYLIILDREKYFFNTKKLLEEQ
;
A
#
# COMPACT_ATOMS: atom_id res chain seq x y z
N MET A 1 -11.28 31.32 48.67
CA MET A 1 -11.71 32.40 47.76
C MET A 1 -10.60 32.64 46.75
N ASN A 2 -10.75 32.11 45.53
CA ASN A 2 -10.17 32.63 44.29
C ASN A 2 -10.95 31.96 43.13
N GLU A 3 -12.14 32.50 42.88
CA GLU A 3 -13.12 32.06 41.88
C GLU A 3 -12.85 32.65 40.47
N SER A 4 -11.59 32.80 40.05
CA SER A 4 -11.29 33.55 38.81
C SER A 4 -10.79 32.75 37.61
N ASN A 5 -10.86 31.41 37.58
CA ASN A 5 -10.30 30.60 36.47
C ASN A 5 -11.30 29.67 35.75
N LEU A 6 -12.60 29.91 35.85
CA LEU A 6 -13.64 29.02 35.30
C LEU A 6 -14.28 29.47 33.97
N SER A 7 -13.65 30.38 33.21
CA SER A 7 -14.26 30.95 32.00
C SER A 7 -13.75 30.44 30.64
N ASP A 8 -12.77 29.52 30.57
CA ASP A 8 -12.24 29.09 29.25
C ASP A 8 -12.92 27.83 28.66
N ASP A 9 -13.93 27.27 29.35
CA ASP A 9 -14.67 26.08 28.89
C ASP A 9 -15.77 26.39 27.85
N THR A 10 -16.03 27.67 27.55
CA THR A 10 -16.99 28.07 26.51
C THR A 10 -16.42 28.10 25.09
N LYS A 11 -15.12 27.83 24.90
CA LYS A 11 -14.49 27.63 23.57
C LYS A 11 -14.59 26.19 23.03
N VAL A 12 -15.26 25.29 23.75
CA VAL A 12 -15.41 23.88 23.36
C VAL A 12 -16.51 23.67 22.29
N GLY A 13 -17.30 24.71 21.98
CA GLY A 13 -18.44 24.62 21.06
C GLY A 13 -18.16 24.82 19.56
N ARG A 14 -16.98 25.34 19.16
CA ARG A 14 -16.58 25.31 17.75
C ARG A 14 -16.03 23.92 17.46
N SER A 15 -16.93 23.00 17.12
CA SER A 15 -16.56 21.74 16.47
C SER A 15 -15.49 22.07 15.43
N ASN A 16 -14.30 21.51 15.63
CA ASN A 16 -13.13 21.88 14.84
C ASN A 16 -13.39 21.36 13.42
N VAL A 17 -14.00 22.19 12.57
CA VAL A 17 -14.48 21.84 11.21
C VAL A 17 -13.39 21.06 10.45
N LEU A 18 -12.14 21.46 10.64
CA LEU A 18 -10.96 20.82 10.08
C LEU A 18 -10.79 19.35 10.50
N GLY A 19 -11.10 19.02 11.75
CA GLY A 19 -11.02 17.67 12.32
C GLY A 19 -12.05 16.69 11.73
N SER A 20 -13.20 17.20 11.25
CA SER A 20 -14.20 16.42 10.53
C SER A 20 -13.94 16.38 9.02
N LEU A 21 -13.43 17.49 8.46
CA LEU A 21 -13.16 17.61 7.03
C LEU A 21 -11.97 16.75 6.58
N ALA A 22 -10.90 16.68 7.37
CA ALA A 22 -9.69 15.95 6.99
C ALA A 22 -9.91 14.44 6.78
N PRO A 23 -10.62 13.72 7.68
CA PRO A 23 -11.01 12.33 7.42
C PRO A 23 -11.90 12.15 6.20
N LEU A 24 -12.80 13.09 5.91
CA LEU A 24 -13.67 13.02 4.73
C LEU A 24 -12.88 13.16 3.42
N VAL A 25 -11.92 14.08 3.38
CA VAL A 25 -11.00 14.22 2.22
C VAL A 25 -10.10 12.99 2.11
N PHE A 26 -9.66 12.40 3.22
CA PHE A 26 -8.91 11.15 3.20
C PHE A 26 -9.71 10.00 2.60
N ILE A 27 -10.99 9.84 2.99
CA ILE A 27 -11.92 8.88 2.38
C ILE A 27 -12.06 9.14 0.88
N ALA A 28 -12.25 10.40 0.47
CA ALA A 28 -12.38 10.76 -0.94
C ALA A 28 -11.13 10.38 -1.75
N ILE A 29 -9.94 10.70 -1.25
CA ILE A 29 -8.66 10.33 -1.89
C ILE A 29 -8.57 8.79 -2.03
N LEU A 30 -8.91 8.04 -0.99
CA LEU A 30 -8.88 6.57 -1.02
C LEU A 30 -9.88 5.98 -2.01
N VAL A 31 -11.10 6.52 -2.08
CA VAL A 31 -12.12 6.05 -3.02
C VAL A 31 -11.71 6.36 -4.46
N PHE A 32 -11.41 7.62 -4.77
CA PHE A 32 -11.15 8.02 -6.15
C PHE A 32 -9.83 7.48 -6.71
N ASN A 33 -8.82 7.23 -5.87
CA ASN A 33 -7.57 6.60 -6.30
C ASN A 33 -7.55 5.08 -6.11
N GLY A 34 -8.47 4.52 -5.32
CA GLY A 34 -8.48 3.10 -4.95
C GLY A 34 -9.36 2.20 -5.76
N THR A 35 -10.37 2.75 -6.42
CA THR A 35 -11.19 2.03 -7.37
C THR A 35 -11.16 2.72 -8.72
N PHE A 36 -11.27 1.94 -9.79
CA PHE A 36 -11.48 2.49 -11.13
C PHE A 36 -12.99 2.53 -11.40
N PHE A 37 -13.47 3.72 -11.72
CA PHE A 37 -14.86 3.96 -12.11
C PHE A 37 -15.09 3.80 -13.62
N ARG A 38 -14.03 3.53 -14.38
CA ARG A 38 -14.07 3.34 -15.83
C ARG A 38 -12.87 2.54 -16.32
N ILE A 39 -13.03 1.98 -17.51
CA ILE A 39 -11.99 1.29 -18.26
C ILE A 39 -11.40 2.32 -19.23
N ARG A 40 -10.06 2.43 -19.28
CA ARG A 40 -9.36 3.16 -20.36
C ARG A 40 -8.67 2.14 -21.26
N PRO A 41 -8.67 2.35 -22.58
CA PRO A 41 -7.75 1.67 -23.47
C PRO A 41 -6.32 1.86 -22.95
N ALA A 42 -5.57 0.78 -22.99
CA ALA A 42 -4.28 0.72 -22.34
C ALA A 42 -3.23 1.59 -23.08
N GLU A 43 -3.40 1.79 -24.38
CA GLU A 43 -2.45 2.47 -25.28
C GLU A 43 -2.62 3.99 -25.33
N GLU A 44 -3.75 4.51 -24.87
CA GLU A 44 -4.04 5.94 -24.96
C GLU A 44 -3.32 6.75 -23.87
N LEU A 45 -2.77 7.89 -24.28
CA LEU A 45 -2.26 8.87 -23.33
C LEU A 45 -3.40 9.33 -22.41
N PRO A 46 -3.15 9.51 -21.10
CA PRO A 46 -4.18 9.91 -20.18
C PRO A 46 -4.65 11.34 -20.46
N GLU A 47 -5.74 11.47 -21.21
CA GLU A 47 -6.47 12.74 -21.35
C GLU A 47 -7.12 13.15 -20.02
N MET A 48 -7.32 14.46 -19.87
CA MET A 48 -8.02 15.06 -18.73
C MET A 48 -9.52 14.78 -18.84
N ASP A 49 -10.02 13.91 -17.97
CA ASP A 49 -11.45 13.64 -17.83
C ASP A 49 -11.94 13.95 -16.41
N TRP A 50 -13.25 13.78 -16.22
CA TRP A 50 -13.89 14.05 -14.93
C TRP A 50 -13.26 13.28 -13.77
N LEU A 51 -12.78 12.05 -13.97
CA LEU A 51 -12.18 11.25 -12.89
C LEU A 51 -10.79 11.77 -12.54
N VAL A 52 -9.99 12.14 -13.55
CA VAL A 52 -8.69 12.82 -13.31
C VAL A 52 -8.91 14.13 -12.59
N LEU A 53 -9.89 14.93 -13.00
CA LEU A 53 -10.22 16.21 -12.38
C LEU A 53 -10.63 16.02 -10.90
N VAL A 54 -11.51 15.06 -10.60
CA VAL A 54 -11.92 14.76 -9.21
C VAL A 54 -10.74 14.30 -8.36
N ARG A 55 -9.83 13.48 -8.91
CA ARG A 55 -8.60 13.06 -8.21
C ARG A 55 -7.71 14.26 -7.89
N LEU A 56 -7.51 15.16 -8.86
CA LEU A 56 -6.71 16.36 -8.66
C LEU A 56 -7.33 17.30 -7.63
N ILE A 57 -8.64 17.53 -7.70
CA ILE A 57 -9.38 18.37 -6.74
C ILE A 57 -9.27 17.78 -5.33
N THR A 58 -9.54 16.49 -5.16
CA THR A 58 -9.48 15.84 -3.83
C THR A 58 -8.07 15.83 -3.26
N SER A 59 -7.04 15.61 -4.08
CA SER A 59 -5.64 15.75 -3.65
C SER A 59 -5.25 17.20 -3.35
N ALA A 60 -5.75 18.20 -4.09
CA ALA A 60 -5.52 19.61 -3.79
C ALA A 60 -6.12 19.99 -2.43
N PHE A 61 -7.34 19.54 -2.13
CA PHE A 61 -7.91 19.69 -0.78
C PHE A 61 -7.07 18.97 0.27
N GLY A 62 -6.58 17.76 -0.02
CA GLY A 62 -5.68 17.02 0.87
C GLY A 62 -4.42 17.80 1.20
N PHE A 63 -3.81 18.43 0.19
CA PHE A 63 -2.63 19.29 0.35
C PHE A 63 -2.91 20.50 1.24
N VAL A 64 -3.99 21.24 0.97
CA VAL A 64 -4.34 22.45 1.72
C VAL A 64 -4.66 22.10 3.18
N ILE A 65 -5.52 21.11 3.42
CA ILE A 65 -5.92 20.69 4.77
C ILE A 65 -4.73 20.11 5.52
N GLY A 66 -3.94 19.24 4.89
CA GLY A 66 -2.75 18.66 5.49
C GLY A 66 -1.74 19.72 5.91
N THR A 67 -1.49 20.71 5.05
CA THR A 67 -0.63 21.87 5.38
C THR A 67 -1.15 22.63 6.58
N ILE A 68 -2.45 22.95 6.65
CA ILE A 68 -3.04 23.65 7.80
C ILE A 68 -2.88 22.83 9.08
N LEU A 69 -3.10 21.52 9.03
CA LEU A 69 -2.92 20.62 10.17
C LEU A 69 -1.47 20.60 10.67
N ILE A 70 -0.50 20.49 9.74
CA ILE A 70 0.93 20.52 10.05
C ILE A 70 1.30 21.83 10.74
N LEU A 71 0.92 22.97 10.15
CA LEU A 71 1.20 24.30 10.70
C LEU A 71 0.62 24.49 12.11
N LYS A 72 -0.61 24.02 12.35
CA LYS A 72 -1.25 24.10 13.68
C LYS A 72 -0.61 23.19 14.73
N SER A 73 -0.04 22.06 14.30
CA SER A 73 0.54 21.08 15.23
C SER A 73 1.93 21.44 15.77
N HIS A 74 2.56 22.51 15.25
CA HIS A 74 3.97 22.81 15.49
C HIS A 74 4.86 21.56 15.30
N ALA A 75 4.58 20.81 14.23
CA ALA A 75 5.20 19.52 13.96
C ALA A 75 6.73 19.61 13.94
N ARG A 76 7.38 18.80 14.79
CA ARG A 76 8.81 18.51 14.66
C ARG A 76 8.95 17.30 13.75
N PHE A 77 9.39 17.54 12.51
CA PHE A 77 9.58 16.47 11.54
C PHE A 77 10.66 15.49 12.00
N GLY A 78 10.30 14.22 12.03
CA GLY A 78 11.26 13.14 12.26
C GLY A 78 11.91 12.70 10.96
N LEU A 79 12.74 11.65 11.05
CA LEU A 79 13.47 11.13 9.90
C LEU A 79 12.52 10.64 8.80
N GLY A 80 11.41 9.99 9.15
CA GLY A 80 10.44 9.48 8.16
C GLY A 80 9.84 10.61 7.31
N SER A 81 9.43 11.69 7.95
CA SER A 81 8.86 12.89 7.31
C SER A 81 9.87 13.58 6.41
N ILE A 82 11.14 13.68 6.84
CA ILE A 82 12.22 14.27 6.04
C ILE A 82 12.47 13.43 4.80
N VAL A 83 12.65 12.12 4.95
CA VAL A 83 12.90 11.21 3.82
C VAL A 83 11.71 11.18 2.86
N LEU A 84 10.47 11.20 3.36
CA LEU A 84 9.27 11.30 2.54
C LEU A 84 9.25 12.60 1.74
N THR A 85 9.62 13.73 2.35
CA THR A 85 9.72 15.02 1.67
C THR A 85 10.77 14.96 0.55
N ILE A 86 11.93 14.38 0.80
CA ILE A 86 12.98 14.19 -0.21
C ILE A 86 12.46 13.33 -1.38
N PHE A 87 11.76 12.23 -1.08
CA PHE A 87 11.15 11.38 -2.10
C PHE A 87 10.14 12.17 -2.95
N LEU A 88 9.26 12.96 -2.34
CA LEU A 88 8.27 13.79 -3.03
C LEU A 88 8.90 14.89 -3.89
N VAL A 89 10.01 15.48 -3.45
CA VAL A 89 10.77 16.44 -4.25
C VAL A 89 11.44 15.72 -5.43
N ALA A 90 12.03 14.55 -5.22
CA ALA A 90 12.64 13.77 -6.29
C ALA A 90 11.64 13.33 -7.37
N THR A 91 10.40 12.95 -6.98
CA THR A 91 9.34 12.66 -7.96
C THR A 91 8.96 13.91 -8.74
N GLY A 92 8.91 15.09 -8.11
CA GLY A 92 8.71 16.38 -8.81
C GLY A 92 9.83 16.70 -9.81
N ILE A 93 11.09 16.55 -9.38
CA ILE A 93 12.29 16.78 -10.23
C ILE A 93 12.31 15.84 -11.45
N SER A 94 11.76 14.63 -11.33
CA SER A 94 11.69 13.68 -12.45
C SER A 94 10.91 14.21 -13.67
N ALA A 95 10.06 15.23 -13.50
CA ALA A 95 9.36 15.87 -14.62
C ALA A 95 10.31 16.57 -15.60
N ILE A 96 11.50 17.01 -15.15
CA ILE A 96 12.45 17.79 -15.97
C ILE A 96 12.94 16.99 -17.18
N ASN A 97 13.26 15.71 -16.99
CA ASN A 97 13.78 14.83 -18.03
C ASN A 97 12.71 13.93 -18.65
N SER A 98 11.44 14.20 -18.36
CA SER A 98 10.34 13.41 -18.88
C SER A 98 9.90 13.90 -20.26
N SER A 99 9.60 12.97 -21.17
CA SER A 99 8.91 13.28 -22.43
C SER A 99 7.46 13.73 -22.22
N TYR A 100 6.90 13.56 -21.02
CA TYR A 100 5.50 13.85 -20.68
C TYR A 100 5.38 14.65 -19.36
N PRO A 101 5.99 15.84 -19.26
CA PRO A 101 6.12 16.58 -18.00
C PRO A 101 4.77 16.93 -17.38
N THR A 102 3.76 17.29 -18.18
CA THR A 102 2.42 17.61 -17.69
C THR A 102 1.74 16.43 -16.98
N ILE A 103 1.91 15.22 -17.51
CA ILE A 103 1.35 13.99 -16.91
C ILE A 103 2.09 13.69 -15.59
N VAL A 104 3.42 13.81 -15.59
CA VAL A 104 4.23 13.62 -14.37
C VAL A 104 3.83 14.61 -13.27
N ILE A 105 3.68 15.90 -13.60
CA ILE A 105 3.22 16.92 -12.64
C ILE A 105 1.84 16.55 -12.08
N GLY A 106 0.94 16.05 -12.91
CA GLY A 106 -0.37 15.54 -12.46
C GLY A 106 -0.23 14.43 -11.41
N TYR A 107 0.59 13.41 -11.67
CA TYR A 107 0.84 12.32 -10.71
C TYR A 107 1.55 12.79 -9.43
N VAL A 108 2.50 13.72 -9.55
CA VAL A 108 3.19 14.32 -8.40
C VAL A 108 2.19 15.10 -7.54
N ALA A 109 1.29 15.88 -8.13
CA ALA A 109 0.25 16.60 -7.41
C ALA A 109 -0.69 15.64 -6.63
N LEU A 110 -1.06 14.51 -7.25
CA LEU A 110 -1.86 13.47 -6.57
C LEU A 110 -1.11 12.93 -5.34
N LEU A 111 0.15 12.53 -5.52
CA LEU A 111 1.00 11.96 -4.48
C LEU A 111 1.27 12.96 -3.34
N LEU A 112 1.59 14.22 -3.67
CA LEU A 112 1.79 15.31 -2.71
C LEU A 112 0.53 15.52 -1.86
N GLY A 113 -0.64 15.65 -2.49
CA GLY A 113 -1.89 15.88 -1.79
C GLY A 113 -2.23 14.80 -0.76
N ALA A 114 -2.07 13.52 -1.15
CA ALA A 114 -2.28 12.41 -0.24
C ALA A 114 -1.24 12.34 0.88
N SER A 115 0.04 12.56 0.56
CA SER A 115 1.15 12.45 1.52
C SER A 115 1.11 13.54 2.57
N ILE A 116 0.86 14.79 2.16
CA ILE A 116 0.74 15.94 3.07
C ILE A 116 -0.50 15.82 3.96
N LEU A 117 -1.61 15.28 3.43
CA LEU A 117 -2.78 14.98 4.27
C LEU A 117 -2.46 13.94 5.34
N VAL A 118 -1.81 12.83 4.97
CA VAL A 118 -1.42 11.78 5.93
C VAL A 118 -0.47 12.33 7.00
N LEU A 119 0.53 13.11 6.61
CA LEU A 119 1.42 13.82 7.55
C LEU A 119 0.61 14.67 8.53
N GLY A 120 -0.28 15.54 8.03
CA GLY A 120 -1.12 16.39 8.87
C GLY A 120 -2.01 15.61 9.82
N LEU A 121 -2.65 14.53 9.36
CA LEU A 121 -3.51 13.66 10.16
C LEU A 121 -2.75 12.95 11.29
N VAL A 122 -1.53 12.45 11.03
CA VAL A 122 -0.70 11.78 12.04
C VAL A 122 -0.12 12.78 13.04
N TYR A 123 0.36 13.94 12.59
CA TYR A 123 0.94 14.96 13.48
C TYR A 123 -0.10 15.68 14.34
N THR A 124 -1.37 15.69 13.94
CA THR A 124 -2.46 16.26 14.76
C THR A 124 -3.17 15.23 15.63
N ALA A 125 -2.82 13.94 15.55
CA ALA A 125 -3.39 12.92 16.41
C ALA A 125 -2.95 13.13 17.86
N PRO A 126 -3.89 13.42 18.80
CA PRO A 126 -3.54 13.68 20.19
C PRO A 126 -3.16 12.41 20.95
N ASP A 127 -3.79 11.29 20.59
CA ASP A 127 -3.69 10.00 21.27
C ASP A 127 -3.63 8.82 20.27
N LEU A 128 -3.41 7.62 20.81
CA LEU A 128 -3.37 6.38 20.03
C LEU A 128 -4.73 6.01 19.44
N LYS A 129 -5.83 6.35 20.12
CA LYS A 129 -7.19 6.04 19.65
C LYS A 129 -7.48 6.75 18.34
N ARG A 130 -6.99 7.98 18.17
CA ARG A 130 -7.14 8.73 16.92
C ARG A 130 -6.36 8.09 15.77
N LEU A 131 -5.16 7.57 16.02
CA LEU A 131 -4.40 6.82 15.00
C LEU A 131 -5.15 5.54 14.60
N GLU A 132 -5.65 4.79 15.57
CA GLU A 132 -6.45 3.58 15.31
C GLU A 132 -7.76 3.88 14.56
N GLN A 133 -8.37 5.04 14.79
CA GLN A 133 -9.52 5.51 14.01
C GLN A 133 -9.16 5.77 12.54
N LEU A 134 -8.00 6.40 12.29
CA LEU A 134 -7.53 6.66 10.92
C LEU A 134 -7.21 5.35 10.17
N GLU A 135 -6.56 4.40 10.84
CA GLU A 135 -6.35 3.04 10.31
C GLU A 135 -7.68 2.35 10.01
N LYS A 136 -8.65 2.46 10.93
CA LYS A 136 -10.00 1.89 10.74
C LYS A 136 -10.72 2.50 9.54
N ILE A 137 -10.59 3.81 9.32
CA ILE A 137 -11.14 4.49 8.13
C ILE A 137 -10.53 3.89 6.86
N TRP A 138 -9.20 3.78 6.79
CA TRP A 138 -8.53 3.15 5.66
C TRP A 138 -9.04 1.72 5.44
N PHE A 139 -9.04 0.91 6.50
CA PHE A 139 -9.50 -0.49 6.48
C PHE A 139 -10.93 -0.62 5.95
N SER A 140 -11.86 0.19 6.44
CA SER A 140 -13.27 0.13 6.03
C SER A 140 -13.46 0.58 4.58
N VAL A 141 -12.86 1.69 4.18
CA VAL A 141 -12.98 2.21 2.81
C VAL A 141 -12.39 1.23 1.80
N ILE A 142 -11.20 0.69 2.08
CA ILE A 142 -10.54 -0.24 1.18
C ILE A 142 -11.20 -1.61 1.18
N GLY A 143 -11.74 -2.08 2.31
CA GLY A 143 -12.58 -3.27 2.35
C GLY A 143 -13.80 -3.15 1.42
N VAL A 144 -14.50 -2.01 1.47
CA VAL A 144 -15.64 -1.75 0.57
C VAL A 144 -15.18 -1.65 -0.89
N CYS A 145 -14.10 -0.93 -1.19
CA CYS A 145 -13.58 -0.81 -2.55
C CYS A 145 -13.16 -2.17 -3.13
N ALA A 146 -12.49 -3.01 -2.34
CA ALA A 146 -12.07 -4.34 -2.76
C ALA A 146 -13.27 -5.26 -3.07
N ILE A 147 -14.30 -5.25 -2.21
CA ILE A 147 -15.55 -5.99 -2.46
C ILE A 147 -16.23 -5.48 -3.74
N LYS A 148 -16.39 -4.16 -3.87
CA LYS A 148 -17.00 -3.54 -5.06
C LYS A 148 -16.23 -3.91 -6.33
N ASP A 149 -14.91 -3.87 -6.31
CA ASP A 149 -14.08 -4.19 -7.49
C ASP A 149 -14.10 -5.68 -7.82
N ALA A 150 -14.17 -6.55 -6.81
CA ALA A 150 -14.37 -7.98 -7.02
C ALA A 150 -15.74 -8.28 -7.66
N ILE A 151 -16.82 -7.67 -7.16
CA ILE A 151 -18.16 -7.79 -7.75
C ILE A 151 -18.17 -7.24 -9.18
N THR A 152 -17.56 -6.08 -9.41
CA THR A 152 -17.47 -5.48 -10.75
C THR A 152 -16.73 -6.40 -11.71
N SER A 153 -15.60 -7.00 -11.29
CA SER A 153 -14.85 -7.95 -12.09
C SER A 153 -15.60 -9.25 -12.37
N PHE A 154 -16.51 -9.64 -11.47
CA PHE A 154 -17.33 -10.83 -11.64
C PHE A 154 -18.49 -10.58 -12.63
N ILE A 155 -19.13 -9.40 -12.54
CA ILE A 155 -20.25 -9.01 -13.42
C ILE A 155 -19.73 -8.66 -14.83
N PHE A 156 -18.60 -7.97 -14.92
CA PHE A 156 -17.97 -7.54 -16.16
C PHE A 156 -16.58 -8.17 -16.29
N PRO A 157 -16.49 -9.49 -16.53
CA PRO A 157 -15.21 -10.13 -16.78
C PRO A 157 -14.64 -9.57 -18.08
N ASP A 158 -13.42 -9.05 -18.03
CA ASP A 158 -12.69 -8.69 -19.25
C ASP A 158 -12.24 -10.00 -19.92
N PRO A 159 -12.72 -10.31 -21.14
CA PRO A 159 -12.26 -11.50 -21.86
C PRO A 159 -10.81 -11.29 -22.26
N ALA A 160 -9.87 -11.75 -21.42
CA ALA A 160 -8.47 -11.80 -21.80
C ALA A 160 -8.34 -12.56 -23.12
N ALA A 161 -7.67 -11.94 -24.09
CA ALA A 161 -7.40 -12.45 -25.42
C ALA A 161 -7.06 -13.96 -25.39
N GLY A 162 -8.04 -14.81 -25.68
CA GLY A 162 -7.87 -16.23 -25.96
C GLY A 162 -7.70 -17.20 -24.78
N GLU A 163 -7.74 -16.78 -23.50
CA GLU A 163 -7.62 -17.71 -22.36
C GLU A 163 -8.92 -17.87 -21.56
N GLU A 164 -9.36 -19.13 -21.36
CA GLU A 164 -10.58 -19.53 -20.64
C GLU A 164 -10.59 -19.22 -19.12
N ILE A 165 -9.59 -18.52 -18.57
CA ILE A 165 -9.44 -18.36 -17.13
C ILE A 165 -10.07 -17.05 -16.66
N ILE A 166 -11.28 -17.15 -16.11
CA ILE A 166 -11.93 -16.03 -15.40
C ILE A 166 -11.13 -15.74 -14.11
N ARG A 167 -10.61 -14.52 -14.01
CA ARG A 167 -9.80 -14.03 -12.89
C ARG A 167 -10.38 -12.73 -12.37
N LEU A 168 -10.54 -12.60 -11.05
CA LEU A 168 -10.97 -11.35 -10.44
C LEU A 168 -9.87 -10.29 -10.61
N GLY A 169 -10.27 -9.07 -10.95
CA GLY A 169 -9.37 -7.97 -11.24
C GLY A 169 -8.78 -7.97 -12.65
N MET A 170 -9.49 -8.56 -13.63
CA MET A 170 -9.21 -8.33 -15.05
C MET A 170 -9.93 -7.11 -15.63
N GLY A 171 -10.89 -6.52 -14.90
CA GLY A 171 -11.57 -5.28 -15.33
C GLY A 171 -10.93 -4.03 -14.73
N THR A 172 -11.67 -3.37 -13.83
CA THR A 172 -11.32 -2.06 -13.26
C THR A 172 -10.00 -2.05 -12.52
N THR A 173 -9.78 -2.99 -11.60
CA THR A 173 -8.61 -3.03 -10.72
C THR A 173 -7.76 -4.25 -11.01
N HIS A 174 -6.49 -4.06 -11.36
CA HIS A 174 -5.59 -5.18 -11.69
C HIS A 174 -5.55 -6.23 -10.58
N ALA A 175 -5.61 -7.50 -10.97
CA ALA A 175 -5.71 -8.65 -10.08
C ALA A 175 -4.60 -8.75 -9.02
N ASN A 176 -3.37 -8.31 -9.33
CA ASN A 176 -2.29 -8.27 -8.32
C ASN A 176 -2.53 -7.19 -7.26
N GLN A 177 -3.17 -6.08 -7.61
CA GLN A 177 -3.56 -5.04 -6.66
C GLN A 177 -4.73 -5.52 -5.81
N LEU A 178 -5.76 -6.08 -6.43
CA LEU A 178 -6.94 -6.58 -5.73
C LEU A 178 -6.57 -7.67 -4.70
N GLY A 179 -5.77 -8.66 -5.08
CA GLY A 179 -5.31 -9.71 -4.17
C GLY A 179 -4.47 -9.17 -3.00
N LEU A 180 -3.62 -8.16 -3.23
CA LEU A 180 -2.83 -7.53 -2.16
C LEU A 180 -3.71 -6.71 -1.21
N LEU A 181 -4.64 -5.90 -1.72
CA LEU A 181 -5.58 -5.12 -0.89
C LEU A 181 -6.45 -6.04 -0.03
N ALA A 182 -6.98 -7.11 -0.63
CA ALA A 182 -7.76 -8.11 0.11
C ALA A 182 -6.93 -8.79 1.21
N GLY A 183 -5.66 -9.10 0.94
CA GLY A 183 -4.74 -9.63 1.94
C GLY A 183 -4.48 -8.66 3.10
N LEU A 184 -4.26 -7.37 2.80
CA LEU A 184 -4.08 -6.34 3.83
C LEU A 184 -5.34 -6.19 4.68
N VAL A 185 -6.53 -6.05 4.07
CA VAL A 185 -7.80 -5.96 4.79
C VAL A 185 -8.03 -7.22 5.63
N PHE A 186 -7.72 -8.41 5.11
CA PHE A 186 -7.84 -9.65 5.88
C PHE A 186 -7.00 -9.59 7.17
N TRP A 187 -5.72 -9.23 7.08
CA TRP A 187 -4.84 -9.21 8.26
C TRP A 187 -5.17 -8.08 9.23
N LEU A 188 -5.50 -6.89 8.73
CA LEU A 188 -5.93 -5.73 9.55
C LEU A 188 -7.27 -5.95 10.26
N SER A 189 -8.04 -6.95 9.84
CA SER A 189 -9.30 -7.32 10.51
C SER A 189 -9.09 -8.06 11.83
N PHE A 190 -7.88 -8.54 12.13
CA PHE A 190 -7.58 -9.24 13.38
C PHE A 190 -7.17 -8.25 14.47
N LYS A 191 -8.03 -8.10 15.47
CA LYS A 191 -7.76 -7.30 16.67
C LYS A 191 -7.76 -8.18 17.91
N GLN A 192 -7.24 -7.67 19.02
CA GLN A 192 -7.25 -8.38 20.31
C GLN A 192 -8.68 -8.61 20.85
N THR A 193 -9.63 -7.75 20.46
CA THR A 193 -11.05 -7.89 20.79
C THR A 193 -11.73 -9.03 20.03
N LYS A 194 -12.70 -9.72 20.65
CA LYS A 194 -13.49 -10.77 19.98
C LYS A 194 -14.10 -10.27 18.67
N ALA A 195 -13.84 -10.99 17.57
CA ALA A 195 -14.42 -10.67 16.28
C ALA A 195 -15.92 -10.98 16.28
N ASN A 196 -16.72 -10.05 15.77
CA ASN A 196 -18.14 -10.29 15.52
C ASN A 196 -18.35 -11.05 14.18
N SER A 197 -19.57 -11.51 13.94
CA SER A 197 -19.92 -12.26 12.73
C SER A 197 -19.64 -11.50 11.44
N ILE A 198 -19.77 -10.16 11.45
CA ILE A 198 -19.50 -9.30 10.28
C ILE A 198 -18.01 -9.36 9.91
N LEU A 199 -17.09 -9.30 10.87
CA LEU A 199 -15.65 -9.40 10.59
C LEU A 199 -15.27 -10.79 10.08
N TRP A 200 -15.92 -11.85 10.55
CA TRP A 200 -15.72 -13.20 10.00
C TRP A 200 -16.20 -13.30 8.55
N LEU A 201 -17.39 -12.78 8.26
CA LEU A 201 -17.90 -12.72 6.89
C LEU A 201 -16.96 -11.93 5.97
N LEU A 202 -16.43 -10.80 6.45
CA LEU A 202 -15.44 -9.99 5.73
C LEU A 202 -14.16 -10.80 5.45
N ARG A 203 -13.63 -11.54 6.42
CA ARG A 203 -12.43 -12.38 6.23
C ARG A 203 -12.66 -13.46 5.18
N ILE A 204 -13.82 -14.13 5.22
CA ILE A 204 -14.21 -15.13 4.22
C ILE A 204 -14.29 -14.49 2.83
N ALA A 205 -14.93 -13.32 2.73
CA ALA A 205 -15.01 -12.57 1.48
C ALA A 205 -13.62 -12.19 0.95
N MET A 206 -12.73 -11.64 1.80
CA MET A 206 -11.36 -11.29 1.41
C MET A 206 -10.56 -12.52 0.96
N LEU A 207 -10.71 -13.67 1.64
CA LEU A 207 -10.05 -14.91 1.23
C LEU A 207 -10.55 -15.38 -0.15
N GLY A 208 -11.86 -15.31 -0.39
CA GLY A 208 -12.45 -15.57 -1.71
C GLY A 208 -11.87 -14.66 -2.79
N ILE A 209 -11.70 -13.36 -2.51
CA ILE A 209 -11.08 -12.41 -3.43
C ILE A 209 -9.61 -12.75 -3.70
N ILE A 210 -8.82 -13.13 -2.69
CA ILE A 210 -7.40 -13.51 -2.86
C ILE A 210 -7.28 -14.73 -3.80
N ILE A 211 -8.12 -15.74 -3.58
CA ILE A 211 -8.14 -16.96 -4.39
C ILE A 211 -8.63 -16.65 -5.80
N GLY A 212 -9.72 -15.91 -5.95
CA GLY A 212 -10.31 -15.55 -7.23
C GLY A 212 -9.48 -14.55 -8.04
N ALA A 213 -8.68 -13.72 -7.38
CA ALA A 213 -7.74 -12.82 -8.04
C ALA A 213 -6.51 -13.55 -8.58
N ILE A 214 -6.31 -14.83 -8.22
CA ILE A 214 -5.22 -15.69 -8.70
C ILE A 214 -3.93 -14.88 -8.80
N SER A 215 -3.46 -14.23 -7.73
CA SER A 215 -2.26 -13.38 -7.76
C SER A 215 -1.10 -14.08 -7.03
N ARG A 216 -0.04 -14.48 -7.73
CA ARG A 216 1.13 -15.18 -7.18
C ARG A 216 1.79 -14.28 -6.13
N VAL A 217 1.99 -13.00 -6.48
CA VAL A 217 2.58 -12.00 -5.58
C VAL A 217 1.65 -11.70 -4.41
N GLY A 218 0.34 -11.56 -4.65
CA GLY A 218 -0.65 -11.30 -3.59
C GLY A 218 -0.75 -12.46 -2.59
N ILE A 219 -0.83 -13.69 -3.08
CA ILE A 219 -0.87 -14.92 -2.28
C ILE A 219 0.44 -15.09 -1.50
N LEU A 220 1.60 -14.92 -2.15
CA LEU A 220 2.89 -15.00 -1.48
C LEU A 220 2.99 -13.95 -0.35
N SER A 221 2.66 -12.70 -0.65
CA SER A 221 2.67 -11.61 0.34
C SER A 221 1.71 -11.92 1.49
N PHE A 222 0.51 -12.44 1.19
CA PHE A 222 -0.48 -12.83 2.19
C PHE A 222 0.06 -13.89 3.16
N PHE A 223 0.68 -14.96 2.66
CA PHE A 223 1.22 -16.02 3.51
C PHE A 223 2.44 -15.57 4.29
N VAL A 224 3.36 -14.81 3.70
CA VAL A 224 4.54 -14.28 4.41
C VAL A 224 4.11 -13.27 5.47
N GLY A 225 3.10 -12.43 5.19
CA GLY A 225 2.48 -11.54 6.16
C GLY A 225 1.82 -12.29 7.32
N GLY A 226 1.11 -13.38 7.02
CA GLY A 226 0.53 -14.28 8.03
C GLY A 226 1.58 -14.95 8.91
N PHE A 227 2.66 -15.46 8.30
CA PHE A 227 3.80 -15.99 9.03
C PHE A 227 4.38 -14.94 9.98
N ALA A 228 4.63 -13.72 9.50
CA ALA A 228 5.11 -12.62 10.33
C ALA A 228 4.13 -12.29 11.47
N TYR A 229 2.82 -12.26 11.20
CA TYR A 229 1.79 -12.02 12.21
C TYR A 229 1.84 -13.04 13.35
N PHE A 230 1.82 -14.34 13.03
CA PHE A 230 1.87 -15.39 14.06
C PHE A 230 3.22 -15.42 14.78
N PHE A 231 4.32 -15.22 14.03
CA PHE A 231 5.67 -15.21 14.59
C PHE A 231 5.89 -14.05 15.58
N LEU A 232 5.41 -12.85 15.26
CA LEU A 232 5.52 -11.67 16.14
C LEU A 232 4.58 -11.75 17.35
N ARG A 233 3.42 -12.41 17.19
CA ARG A 233 2.46 -12.63 18.28
C ARG A 233 2.93 -13.70 19.27
N ALA A 234 3.73 -14.67 18.84
CA ALA A 234 4.29 -15.70 19.70
C ALA A 234 5.20 -15.07 20.79
N ARG A 235 4.80 -15.24 22.05
CA ARG A 235 5.55 -14.69 23.21
C ARG A 235 6.81 -15.50 23.52
N GLU A 236 6.71 -16.81 23.42
CA GLU A 236 7.78 -17.74 23.77
C GLU A 236 8.58 -18.18 22.54
N VAL A 237 9.88 -18.42 22.72
CA VAL A 237 10.76 -18.93 21.67
C VAL A 237 10.27 -20.30 21.16
N ASN A 238 9.78 -21.15 22.07
CA ASN A 238 9.22 -22.45 21.70
C ASN A 238 7.99 -22.31 20.81
N MET A 239 7.11 -21.35 21.08
CA MET A 239 5.96 -21.06 20.23
C MET A 239 6.36 -20.56 18.83
N LYS A 240 7.46 -19.79 18.71
CA LYS A 240 7.98 -19.37 17.40
C LYS A 240 8.48 -20.57 16.58
N TRP A 241 9.15 -21.52 17.21
CA TRP A 241 9.55 -22.77 16.56
C TRP A 241 8.34 -23.62 16.17
N ILE A 242 7.34 -23.74 17.04
CA ILE A 242 6.09 -24.45 16.73
C ILE A 242 5.41 -23.81 15.51
N VAL A 243 5.24 -22.48 15.48
CA VAL A 243 4.65 -21.77 14.32
C VAL A 243 5.48 -22.04 13.06
N THR A 244 6.80 -21.93 13.14
CA THR A 244 7.70 -22.14 11.99
C THR A 244 7.61 -23.57 11.47
N LEU A 245 7.72 -24.56 12.35
CA LEU A 245 7.60 -25.98 12.01
C LEU A 245 6.20 -26.31 11.48
N THR A 246 5.14 -25.72 12.04
CA THR A 246 3.76 -25.90 11.55
C THR A 246 3.57 -25.31 10.15
N CYS A 247 4.13 -24.14 9.88
CA CYS A 247 4.08 -23.55 8.54
C CYS A 247 4.87 -24.40 7.53
N LEU A 248 6.08 -24.83 7.89
CA LEU A 248 6.90 -25.69 7.04
C LEU A 248 6.22 -27.06 6.79
N SER A 249 5.70 -27.69 7.83
CA SER A 249 4.98 -28.96 7.72
C SER A 249 3.70 -28.83 6.91
N GLY A 250 2.97 -27.72 7.05
CA GLY A 250 1.81 -27.39 6.23
C GLY A 250 2.15 -27.26 4.75
N ILE A 251 3.26 -26.59 4.41
CA ILE A 251 3.74 -26.51 3.02
C ILE A 251 4.09 -27.91 2.48
N VAL A 252 4.87 -28.69 3.24
CA VAL A 252 5.25 -30.06 2.84
C VAL A 252 4.02 -30.95 2.68
N PHE A 253 3.04 -30.85 3.59
CA PHE A 253 1.79 -31.61 3.53
C PHE A 253 0.96 -31.25 2.31
N VAL A 254 0.82 -29.95 1.98
CA VAL A 254 0.11 -29.51 0.77
C VAL A 254 0.80 -30.01 -0.49
N LEU A 255 2.14 -29.94 -0.55
CA LEU A 255 2.91 -30.46 -1.67
C LEU A 255 2.75 -31.98 -1.82
N LEU A 256 2.81 -32.73 -0.71
CA LEU A 256 2.58 -34.18 -0.68
C LEU A 256 1.14 -34.53 -1.10
N ALA A 257 0.13 -33.83 -0.56
CA ALA A 257 -1.27 -34.06 -0.90
C ALA A 257 -1.57 -33.83 -2.39
N PHE A 258 -0.96 -32.80 -2.99
CA PHE A 258 -1.05 -32.57 -4.44
C PHE A 258 -0.25 -33.58 -5.25
N SER A 259 0.90 -34.04 -4.75
CA SER A 259 1.70 -35.08 -5.41
C SER A 259 1.03 -36.45 -5.39
N LEU A 260 0.34 -36.79 -4.30
CA LEU A 260 -0.34 -38.09 -4.11
C LEU A 260 -1.71 -38.14 -4.78
N ASN A 261 -2.31 -37.00 -5.11
CA ASN A 261 -3.60 -36.93 -5.79
C ASN A 261 -3.50 -36.22 -7.15
N PRO A 262 -3.24 -36.96 -8.24
CA PRO A 262 -3.04 -36.38 -9.57
C PRO A 262 -4.19 -35.49 -10.06
N ARG A 263 -5.44 -35.76 -9.66
CA ARG A 263 -6.59 -34.93 -10.04
C ARG A 263 -6.49 -33.51 -9.47
N TRP A 264 -6.17 -33.41 -8.18
CA TRP A 264 -6.01 -32.12 -7.51
C TRP A 264 -4.67 -31.47 -7.83
N GLY A 265 -3.60 -32.27 -7.93
CA GLY A 265 -2.28 -31.81 -8.36
C GLY A 265 -2.33 -31.16 -9.76
N ASN A 266 -2.99 -31.79 -10.73
CA ASN A 266 -3.13 -31.24 -12.08
C ASN A 266 -3.94 -29.93 -12.08
N LYS A 267 -5.03 -29.84 -11.30
CA LYS A 267 -5.80 -28.60 -11.14
C LYS A 267 -4.98 -27.49 -10.46
N ALA A 268 -4.19 -27.82 -9.44
CA ALA A 268 -3.33 -26.87 -8.75
C ALA A 268 -2.19 -26.38 -9.66
N VAL A 269 -1.59 -27.26 -10.46
CA VAL A 269 -0.59 -26.91 -11.47
C VAL A 269 -1.22 -26.04 -12.57
N LEU A 270 -2.42 -26.36 -13.03
CA LEU A 270 -3.15 -25.54 -14.01
C LEU A 270 -3.45 -24.14 -13.46
N TYR A 271 -3.95 -24.06 -12.22
CA TYR A 271 -4.17 -22.80 -11.51
C TYR A 271 -2.87 -21.99 -11.34
N GLY A 272 -1.78 -22.67 -11.00
CA GLY A 272 -0.45 -22.07 -10.85
C GLY A 272 0.08 -21.51 -12.16
N LYS A 273 -0.04 -22.27 -13.26
CA LYS A 273 0.40 -21.88 -14.61
C LYS A 273 -0.41 -20.73 -15.20
N ARG A 274 -1.73 -20.71 -14.99
CA ARG A 274 -2.65 -19.72 -15.58
C ARG A 274 -2.55 -19.70 -17.11
N GLY A 275 -2.73 -20.85 -17.76
CA GLY A 275 -2.61 -20.95 -19.22
C GLY A 275 -1.18 -20.89 -19.77
N GLN A 276 -0.22 -20.33 -19.02
CA GLN A 276 1.16 -20.12 -19.47
C GLN A 276 1.94 -21.40 -19.77
N SER A 277 2.84 -21.31 -20.75
CA SER A 277 3.79 -22.38 -21.07
C SER A 277 4.78 -22.61 -19.91
N LYS A 278 5.42 -23.79 -19.86
CA LYS A 278 6.45 -24.06 -18.84
C LYS A 278 7.60 -23.03 -18.92
N ALA A 279 7.99 -22.63 -20.14
CA ALA A 279 9.05 -21.65 -20.34
C ALA A 279 8.67 -20.26 -19.80
N GLU A 280 7.46 -19.78 -20.08
CA GLU A 280 6.94 -18.51 -19.56
C GLU A 280 6.78 -18.51 -18.02
N PHE A 281 6.37 -19.65 -17.47
CA PHE A 281 6.24 -19.83 -16.03
C PHE A 281 7.60 -19.69 -15.32
N PHE A 282 8.66 -20.30 -15.87
CA PHE A 282 10.02 -20.22 -15.32
C PHE A 282 10.73 -18.90 -15.63
N ALA A 283 10.40 -18.22 -16.74
CA ALA A 283 10.96 -16.92 -17.12
C ALA A 283 10.35 -15.73 -16.33
N LEU A 284 9.76 -15.98 -15.15
CA LEU A 284 9.03 -14.99 -14.36
C LEU A 284 8.03 -14.19 -15.23
N THR A 285 7.31 -14.84 -16.15
CA THR A 285 6.28 -14.21 -16.99
C THR A 285 6.78 -13.04 -17.86
N GLY A 286 7.98 -13.15 -18.44
CA GLY A 286 8.55 -12.11 -19.31
C GLY A 286 9.17 -10.91 -18.59
N ARG A 287 9.17 -10.90 -17.24
CA ARG A 287 9.74 -9.80 -16.44
C ARG A 287 11.24 -9.65 -16.60
N THR A 288 11.96 -10.74 -16.89
CA THR A 288 13.41 -10.69 -17.11
C THR A 288 13.77 -9.80 -18.29
N ASP A 289 12.95 -9.79 -19.34
CA ASP A 289 13.18 -8.96 -20.53
C ASP A 289 12.81 -7.50 -20.24
N ILE A 290 11.73 -7.26 -19.49
CA ILE A 290 11.39 -5.93 -18.96
C ILE A 290 12.59 -5.36 -18.18
N TRP A 291 13.14 -6.14 -17.25
CA TRP A 291 14.25 -5.67 -16.40
C TRP A 291 15.52 -5.40 -17.20
N ARG A 292 15.87 -6.25 -18.17
CA ARG A 292 17.00 -5.99 -19.07
C ARG A 292 16.83 -4.68 -19.83
N GLN A 293 15.62 -4.43 -20.34
CA GLN A 293 15.32 -3.22 -21.07
C GLN A 293 15.41 -1.97 -20.18
N VAL A 294 14.82 -2.03 -18.98
CA VAL A 294 14.90 -0.95 -17.98
C VAL A 294 16.34 -0.64 -17.60
N ILE A 295 17.15 -1.68 -17.31
CA ILE A 295 18.56 -1.52 -16.94
C ILE A 295 19.37 -0.85 -18.05
N ARG A 296 19.07 -1.14 -19.32
CA ARG A 296 19.72 -0.49 -20.47
C ARG A 296 19.34 0.98 -20.63
N GLN A 297 18.16 1.39 -20.17
CA GLN A 297 17.67 2.76 -20.31
C GLN A 297 17.93 3.66 -19.09
N ILE A 298 18.20 3.09 -17.92
CA ILE A 298 18.57 3.88 -16.72
C ILE A 298 19.71 4.88 -16.98
N PRO A 299 20.79 4.54 -17.73
CA PRO A 299 21.87 5.49 -18.04
C PRO A 299 21.45 6.71 -18.86
N GLU A 300 20.28 6.70 -19.51
CA GLU A 300 19.77 7.83 -20.29
C GLU A 300 19.35 9.02 -19.39
N ALA A 301 18.93 8.74 -18.14
CA ALA A 301 18.51 9.77 -17.17
C ALA A 301 18.84 9.35 -15.71
N PRO A 302 20.11 9.18 -15.34
CA PRO A 302 20.50 8.48 -14.12
C PRO A 302 20.15 9.22 -12.82
N PHE A 303 20.13 10.56 -12.84
CA PHE A 303 19.93 11.36 -11.64
C PHE A 303 18.48 11.66 -11.31
N THR A 304 17.68 11.99 -12.33
CA THR A 304 16.28 12.43 -12.17
C THR A 304 15.27 11.39 -12.64
N GLY A 305 15.71 10.38 -13.39
CA GLY A 305 14.83 9.40 -14.02
C GLY A 305 14.07 9.94 -15.22
N HIS A 306 13.21 9.07 -15.76
CA HIS A 306 12.41 9.26 -16.97
C HIS A 306 11.02 9.87 -16.71
N GLY A 307 10.66 10.11 -15.45
CA GLY A 307 9.39 10.67 -15.03
C GLY A 307 8.55 9.73 -14.18
N TYR A 308 8.06 10.22 -13.04
CA TYR A 308 7.21 9.49 -12.11
C TYR A 308 5.85 9.10 -12.73
N GLY A 309 5.52 7.81 -12.67
CA GLY A 309 4.20 7.28 -13.03
C GLY A 309 3.89 7.15 -14.52
N ILE A 310 4.90 7.30 -15.38
CA ILE A 310 4.72 7.27 -16.83
C ILE A 310 5.55 6.19 -17.53
N SER A 311 6.07 5.21 -16.80
CA SER A 311 6.93 4.14 -17.33
C SER A 311 6.37 3.44 -18.55
N ARG A 312 5.04 3.27 -18.60
CA ARG A 312 4.33 2.73 -19.77
C ARG A 312 4.64 3.47 -21.08
N PHE A 313 4.86 4.78 -21.03
CA PHE A 313 5.05 5.64 -22.20
C PHE A 313 6.52 5.96 -22.48
N THR A 314 7.42 5.71 -21.53
CA THR A 314 8.85 6.06 -21.63
C THR A 314 9.76 4.84 -21.78
N LEU A 315 9.36 3.69 -21.23
CA LEU A 315 10.05 2.44 -21.46
C LEU A 315 9.97 2.11 -22.96
N LYS A 316 11.08 1.70 -23.57
CA LYS A 316 11.04 1.26 -24.98
C LYS A 316 10.33 -0.11 -25.08
N PRO A 317 9.65 -0.40 -26.20
CA PRO A 317 9.04 -1.71 -26.44
C PRO A 317 10.07 -2.83 -26.29
N ILE A 318 9.64 -3.94 -25.70
CA ILE A 318 10.52 -5.11 -25.48
C ILE A 318 10.58 -5.94 -26.76
N THR A 319 9.43 -6.05 -27.43
CA THR A 319 9.26 -6.55 -28.79
C THR A 319 8.43 -5.55 -29.57
N TRP A 320 8.30 -5.75 -30.88
CA TRP A 320 7.54 -4.85 -31.75
C TRP A 320 6.04 -4.76 -31.39
N ASP A 321 5.51 -5.76 -30.69
CA ASP A 321 4.11 -5.93 -30.30
C ASP A 321 3.87 -5.86 -28.78
N PHE A 322 4.91 -5.69 -27.95
CA PHE A 322 4.76 -5.71 -26.49
C PHE A 322 5.41 -4.51 -25.79
N GLN A 323 4.55 -3.73 -25.14
CA GLN A 323 4.90 -2.58 -24.30
C GLN A 323 4.52 -2.87 -22.84
N ALA A 324 5.51 -2.93 -21.95
CA ALA A 324 5.25 -3.15 -20.53
C ALA A 324 4.68 -1.89 -19.86
N ALA A 325 3.68 -2.06 -18.98
CA ALA A 325 3.05 -0.95 -18.28
C ALA A 325 3.94 -0.33 -17.18
N HIS A 326 4.86 -1.11 -16.62
CA HIS A 326 5.83 -0.72 -15.59
C HIS A 326 6.86 -1.84 -15.37
N CYS A 327 7.89 -1.58 -14.57
CA CYS A 327 9.02 -2.48 -14.35
C CYS A 327 8.67 -3.78 -13.60
N HIS A 328 7.48 -3.90 -13.00
CA HIS A 328 7.10 -5.03 -12.13
C HIS A 328 8.13 -5.34 -11.02
N ASN A 329 8.83 -4.30 -10.58
CA ASN A 329 9.79 -4.34 -9.50
C ASN A 329 9.92 -2.90 -8.99
N GLU A 330 9.61 -2.69 -7.71
CA GLU A 330 9.57 -1.36 -7.09
C GLU A 330 10.92 -0.64 -7.18
N MET A 331 12.02 -1.37 -6.97
CA MET A 331 13.36 -0.79 -6.93
C MET A 331 13.80 -0.33 -8.32
N LEU A 332 13.57 -1.17 -9.34
CA LEU A 332 13.82 -0.81 -10.74
C LEU A 332 12.90 0.30 -11.21
N GLU A 333 11.62 0.28 -10.83
CA GLU A 333 10.68 1.35 -11.14
C GLU A 333 11.14 2.67 -10.53
N ALA A 334 11.51 2.70 -9.26
CA ALA A 334 11.97 3.91 -8.61
C ALA A 334 13.23 4.48 -9.28
N LEU A 335 14.21 3.62 -9.56
CA LEU A 335 15.43 4.03 -10.24
C LEU A 335 15.17 4.54 -11.66
N PHE A 336 14.29 3.87 -12.41
CA PHE A 336 13.92 4.28 -13.76
C PHE A 336 13.11 5.59 -13.78
N SER A 337 12.08 5.69 -12.94
CA SER A 337 11.13 6.79 -12.94
C SER A 337 11.67 8.05 -12.26
N THR A 338 12.49 7.91 -11.23
CA THR A 338 12.93 9.04 -10.38
C THR A 338 14.45 9.19 -10.25
N GLY A 339 15.21 8.33 -10.93
CA GLY A 339 16.67 8.33 -10.86
C GLY A 339 17.20 7.93 -9.50
N ILE A 340 18.50 8.11 -9.31
CA ILE A 340 19.19 7.76 -8.06
C ILE A 340 18.63 8.52 -6.86
N LEU A 341 18.17 9.77 -7.04
CA LEU A 341 17.67 10.61 -5.96
C LEU A 341 16.39 10.04 -5.33
N GLY A 342 15.38 9.74 -6.17
CA GLY A 342 14.14 9.17 -5.66
C GLY A 342 14.31 7.69 -5.26
N PHE A 343 15.19 6.94 -5.93
CA PHE A 343 15.52 5.57 -5.54
C PHE A 343 16.12 5.48 -4.12
N ILE A 344 17.13 6.30 -3.80
CA ILE A 344 17.75 6.30 -2.47
C ILE A 344 16.71 6.71 -1.42
N ALA A 345 15.92 7.75 -1.70
CA ALA A 345 14.87 8.18 -0.77
C ALA A 345 13.85 7.07 -0.52
N LEU A 346 13.38 6.38 -1.57
CA LEU A 346 12.47 5.24 -1.43
C LEU A 346 13.10 4.10 -0.62
N LEU A 347 14.36 3.76 -0.89
CA LEU A 347 15.08 2.73 -0.13
C LEU A 347 15.14 3.07 1.36
N LEU A 348 15.41 4.34 1.69
CA LEU A 348 15.40 4.83 3.07
C LEU A 348 14.00 4.77 3.70
N LEU A 349 12.92 5.00 2.95
CA LEU A 349 11.54 4.81 3.43
C LEU A 349 11.27 3.35 3.84
N TYR A 350 11.73 2.39 3.03
CA TYR A 350 11.62 0.97 3.35
C TYR A 350 12.47 0.61 4.57
N ILE A 351 13.73 1.03 4.60
CA ILE A 351 14.65 0.76 5.72
C ILE A 351 14.09 1.33 7.03
N TYR A 352 13.58 2.56 7.02
CA TYR A 352 13.00 3.18 8.22
C TYR A 352 11.77 2.40 8.72
N ASN A 353 10.92 1.94 7.81
CA ASN A 353 9.76 1.11 8.14
C ASN A 353 10.13 -0.28 8.71
N LEU A 354 11.32 -0.82 8.41
CA LEU A 354 11.78 -2.09 9.02
C LEU A 354 11.87 -2.00 10.55
N LYS A 355 11.90 -0.79 11.12
CA LYS A 355 11.83 -0.57 12.57
C LYS A 355 10.59 -1.21 13.19
N TRP A 356 9.45 -1.29 12.49
CA TRP A 356 8.25 -2.02 12.95
C TRP A 356 8.52 -3.50 13.22
N LEU A 357 9.45 -4.12 12.50
CA LEU A 357 9.84 -5.52 12.68
C LEU A 357 10.95 -5.66 13.71
N ILE A 358 12.02 -4.88 13.55
CA ILE A 358 13.24 -4.99 14.36
C ILE A 358 12.98 -4.55 15.80
N SER A 359 12.21 -3.47 15.99
CA SER A 359 11.87 -2.92 17.31
C SER A 359 10.47 -3.33 17.79
N PHE A 360 9.88 -4.39 17.25
CA PHE A 360 8.48 -4.78 17.52
C PHE A 360 8.16 -4.84 19.02
N SER A 361 9.00 -5.50 19.83
CA SER A 361 8.79 -5.64 21.28
C SER A 361 8.74 -4.31 22.03
N ARG A 362 9.52 -3.33 21.57
CA ARG A 362 9.54 -1.97 22.14
C ARG A 362 8.34 -1.17 21.66
N LEU A 363 8.05 -1.23 20.35
CA LEU A 363 6.98 -0.47 19.72
C LEU A 363 5.59 -0.91 20.21
N LYS A 364 5.34 -2.21 20.43
CA LYS A 364 4.08 -2.68 21.04
C LYS A 364 3.89 -2.26 22.51
N GLY A 365 4.95 -1.78 23.16
CA GLY A 365 4.89 -1.19 24.50
C GLY A 365 4.55 0.29 24.48
N ILE A 366 4.86 0.99 23.39
CA ILE A 366 4.58 2.42 23.18
C ILE A 366 3.21 2.60 22.53
N PHE A 367 2.97 1.85 21.47
CA PHE A 367 1.73 1.77 20.71
C PHE A 367 0.88 0.59 21.18
N SER A 368 -0.34 0.44 20.66
CA SER A 368 -1.12 -0.77 20.90
C SER A 368 -0.51 -1.97 20.18
N CYS A 369 -0.71 -3.17 20.74
CA CYS A 369 -0.22 -4.41 20.14
C CYS A 369 -0.82 -4.62 18.73
N ASP A 370 -2.10 -4.29 18.55
CA ASP A 370 -2.79 -4.42 17.26
C ASP A 370 -2.16 -3.49 16.21
N LEU A 371 -1.96 -2.21 16.53
CA LEU A 371 -1.36 -1.24 15.61
C LEU A 371 0.08 -1.63 15.22
N ALA A 372 0.88 -2.10 16.19
CA ALA A 372 2.23 -2.56 15.92
C ALA A 372 2.24 -3.81 15.01
N LEU A 373 1.35 -4.78 15.24
CA LEU A 373 1.22 -5.98 14.40
C LEU A 373 0.78 -5.61 12.99
N HIS A 374 -0.22 -4.75 12.86
CA HIS A 374 -0.72 -4.25 11.59
C HIS A 374 0.39 -3.58 10.77
N ALA A 375 1.13 -2.66 11.39
CA ALA A 375 2.26 -2.00 10.76
C ALA A 375 3.33 -3.02 10.29
N SER A 376 3.71 -3.96 11.14
CA SER A 376 4.67 -5.02 10.80
C SER A 376 4.22 -5.86 9.60
N ILE A 377 2.95 -6.29 9.56
CA ILE A 377 2.39 -7.08 8.45
C ILE A 377 2.42 -6.26 7.16
N VAL A 378 1.99 -5.00 7.22
CA VAL A 378 1.96 -4.11 6.05
C VAL A 378 3.36 -3.95 5.49
N VAL A 379 4.37 -3.71 6.33
CA VAL A 379 5.78 -3.62 5.91
C VAL A 379 6.24 -4.92 5.24
N VAL A 380 5.97 -6.08 5.85
CA VAL A 380 6.36 -7.39 5.28
C VAL A 380 5.69 -7.63 3.93
N MET A 381 4.39 -7.40 3.83
CA MET A 381 3.63 -7.60 2.59
C MET A 381 4.12 -6.65 1.49
N PHE A 382 4.47 -5.41 1.82
CA PHE A 382 5.03 -4.46 0.86
C PHE A 382 6.44 -4.84 0.42
N LEU A 383 7.30 -5.34 1.31
CA LEU A 383 8.64 -5.81 0.94
C LEU A 383 8.57 -6.98 -0.04
N VAL A 384 7.71 -7.97 0.23
CA VAL A 384 7.50 -9.10 -0.69
C VAL A 384 6.92 -8.62 -2.00
N SER A 385 5.91 -7.74 -1.98
CA SER A 385 5.35 -7.19 -3.22
C SER A 385 6.36 -6.36 -4.00
N ALA A 386 7.25 -5.61 -3.34
CA ALA A 386 8.20 -4.71 -3.97
C ALA A 386 9.21 -5.43 -4.89
N LEU A 387 9.51 -6.71 -4.60
CA LEU A 387 10.37 -7.53 -5.45
C LEU A 387 9.76 -7.85 -6.82
N PHE A 388 8.43 -7.80 -6.91
CA PHE A 388 7.65 -8.38 -8.01
C PHE A 388 6.57 -7.46 -8.58
N GLU A 389 6.40 -6.28 -8.01
CA GLU A 389 5.42 -5.31 -8.46
C GLU A 389 5.83 -3.91 -8.02
N ALA A 390 5.58 -2.94 -8.88
CA ALA A 390 5.76 -1.53 -8.53
C ALA A 390 4.44 -0.95 -8.02
N ARG A 391 4.50 -0.33 -6.84
CA ARG A 391 3.37 0.13 -6.03
C ARG A 391 3.55 1.59 -5.63
N ILE A 392 4.71 1.98 -5.11
CA ILE A 392 4.95 3.34 -4.59
C ILE A 392 5.45 4.27 -5.71
N ALA A 393 6.37 3.77 -6.54
CA ALA A 393 7.10 4.49 -7.59
C ALA A 393 6.33 4.68 -8.93
N VAL A 394 5.07 4.22 -9.01
CA VAL A 394 4.25 4.33 -10.22
C VAL A 394 3.27 5.51 -10.09
N LYS A 395 2.03 5.25 -9.68
CA LYS A 395 0.97 6.23 -9.51
C LYS A 395 0.35 6.09 -8.13
N LEU A 396 -0.30 7.13 -7.63
CA LEU A 396 -1.00 7.07 -6.35
C LEU A 396 -2.04 5.93 -6.36
N LEU A 397 -1.87 4.97 -5.47
CA LEU A 397 -2.80 3.90 -5.15
C LEU A 397 -3.16 3.98 -3.66
N PRO A 398 -4.11 3.18 -3.16
CA PRO A 398 -4.44 3.15 -1.73
C PRO A 398 -3.33 2.67 -0.81
N PHE A 399 -2.31 2.03 -1.39
CA PHE A 399 -1.17 1.48 -0.68
C PHE A 399 -0.27 2.56 -0.09
N GLN A 400 -0.01 3.63 -0.83
CA GLN A 400 0.91 4.69 -0.41
C GLN A 400 0.43 5.41 0.84
N PRO A 401 -0.85 5.85 0.96
CA PRO A 401 -1.31 6.49 2.18
C PRO A 401 -1.16 5.60 3.41
N LEU A 402 -1.38 4.28 3.30
CA LEU A 402 -1.19 3.35 4.42
C LEU A 402 0.30 3.17 4.77
N PHE A 403 1.16 2.99 3.77
CA PHE A 403 2.59 2.86 3.97
C PHE A 403 3.20 4.11 4.61
N PHE A 404 2.82 5.30 4.12
CA PHE A 404 3.24 6.57 4.71
C PHE A 404 2.64 6.78 6.10
N PHE A 405 1.40 6.35 6.34
CA PHE A 405 0.80 6.42 7.67
C PHE A 405 1.65 5.70 8.73
N TYR A 406 2.05 4.45 8.49
CA TYR A 406 2.92 3.71 9.43
C TYR A 406 4.34 4.26 9.51
N LEU A 407 4.87 4.80 8.41
CA LEU A 407 6.16 5.50 8.40
C LEU A 407 6.13 6.71 9.35
N ILE A 408 5.12 7.57 9.23
CA ILE A 408 5.03 8.83 9.99
C ILE A 408 4.67 8.58 11.47
N ILE A 409 3.95 7.50 11.78
CA ILE A 409 3.72 7.11 13.19
C ILE A 409 5.05 6.88 13.93
N LEU A 410 6.08 6.34 13.26
CA LEU A 410 7.39 6.14 13.88
C LEU A 410 8.07 7.46 14.28
N ASP A 411 7.83 8.56 13.55
CA ASP A 411 8.35 9.88 13.93
C ASP A 411 7.73 10.38 15.25
N ARG A 412 6.52 9.92 15.56
CA ARG A 412 5.77 10.28 16.77
C ARG A 412 6.06 9.39 17.97
N GLU A 413 6.98 8.44 17.84
CA GLU A 413 7.30 7.49 18.90
C GLU A 413 7.66 8.15 20.24
N LYS A 414 8.57 9.14 20.24
CA LYS A 414 9.00 9.83 21.47
C LYS A 414 7.84 10.56 22.15
N TYR A 415 6.96 11.16 21.35
CA TYR A 415 5.78 11.86 21.86
C TYR A 415 4.85 10.91 22.60
N PHE A 416 4.51 9.77 21.99
CA PHE A 416 3.61 8.78 22.62
C PHE A 416 4.25 8.09 23.82
N PHE A 417 5.56 7.83 23.78
CA PHE A 417 6.28 7.28 24.93
C PHE A 417 6.21 8.21 26.16
N ASN A 418 6.52 9.49 25.98
CA ASN A 418 6.47 10.47 27.07
C ASN A 418 5.04 10.67 27.60
N THR A 419 4.05 10.73 26.70
CA THR A 419 2.63 10.87 27.08
C THR A 419 2.18 9.68 27.91
N LYS A 420 2.54 8.46 27.52
CA LYS A 420 2.22 7.25 28.27
C LYS A 420 2.86 7.26 29.66
N LYS A 421 4.13 7.63 29.77
CA LYS A 421 4.84 7.71 31.05
C LYS A 421 4.18 8.69 32.02
N LEU A 422 3.79 9.87 31.54
CA LEU A 422 3.09 10.88 32.36
C LEU A 422 1.74 10.38 32.88
N LEU A 423 1.01 9.58 32.10
CA LEU A 423 -0.25 8.96 32.52
C LEU A 423 -0.06 7.81 33.52
N GLU A 424 1.11 7.18 33.57
CA GLU A 424 1.46 6.13 34.55
C GLU A 424 1.93 6.72 35.89
N GLU A 425 2.38 7.99 35.90
CA GLU A 425 2.82 8.71 37.10
C GLU A 425 1.67 9.45 37.83
N GLN A 426 0.52 9.62 37.16
CA GLN A 426 -0.73 10.18 37.71
C GLN A 426 -1.63 9.08 38.28
#